data_AF-A0AAV5NDE5-F1
#
_entry.id   AF-A0AAV5NDE5-F1
#
_cell.length_a   1.000
_cell.length_b   1.000
_cell.length_c   1.000
_cell.angle_alpha   90.00
_cell.angle_beta   90.00
_cell.angle_gamma   90.00
#
_symmetry.space_group_name_H-M   'P 1'
#
loop_
_entity.id
_entity.type
_entity.pdbx_description
1 polymer ?
#
loop_
_entity_poly.entity_id
_entity_poly.type
_entity_poly.pdbx_seq_one_letter_code
_entity_poly.pdbx_strand_id
1 'polypeptide(L)'
;MRVVVFGLPLLVVILNWLWPLPLPLAAKMLGSVLVIVAALYHYWSRLSSGSVFAPEFPRPFVVLFNWGFGAILFLTLFQIALDVGALVFALAEWQPVHISASAREAIGGLAGFLAAVSVANALRVPPVKDVTITIRGLPRVFDGYRLLQLSDMHISRLFPATWAAAMVECANSAAADMIVVTGDFIDGSVEMRREDVAPLARLQARDGLLAIPGNHEYFFNYSNWMQHLSGLGFHMLLNDHAVVTKGQDQLVVVGVTDRSAPGHGQPGPDLEEALKGSPDRAPVILLDHQPGDARVSAEYGVALQLSGHTHGGMILGLDRLVARGNNGFVSGRYSVGNMMLYVSNGTGLWPGFALRLGRPSEITCFHLRTEEN
;
A
#
# COMPACT_ATOMS: atom_id res chain seq x y z
N MET A 1 10.03 9.40 -19.41
CA MET A 1 9.97 8.81 -18.04
C MET A 1 10.03 7.28 -18.04
N ARG A 2 9.20 6.55 -18.83
CA ARG A 2 9.19 5.06 -18.85
C ARG A 2 10.53 4.39 -19.23
N VAL A 3 11.26 4.94 -20.20
CA VAL A 3 12.57 4.37 -20.63
C VAL A 3 13.66 4.53 -19.56
N VAL A 4 13.62 5.60 -18.77
CA VAL A 4 14.67 5.91 -17.78
C VAL A 4 14.50 5.07 -16.52
N VAL A 5 13.27 4.94 -16.01
CA VAL A 5 12.98 4.22 -14.75
C VAL A 5 13.18 2.70 -14.88
N PHE A 6 12.83 2.12 -16.03
CA PHE A 6 12.96 0.67 -16.25
C PHE A 6 14.18 0.29 -17.10
N GLY A 7 14.62 1.15 -18.02
CA GLY A 7 15.74 0.86 -18.93
C GLY A 7 17.11 1.03 -18.29
N LEU A 8 17.30 1.99 -17.37
CA LEU A 8 18.60 2.15 -16.70
C LEU A 8 18.96 0.96 -15.79
N PRO A 9 18.07 0.46 -14.91
CA PRO A 9 18.34 -0.74 -14.13
C PRO A 9 18.71 -1.95 -15.00
N LEU A 10 17.99 -2.14 -16.09
CA LEU A 10 18.26 -3.19 -17.08
C LEU A 10 19.67 -3.09 -17.67
N LEU A 11 20.07 -1.90 -18.10
CA LEU A 11 21.39 -1.67 -18.68
C LEU A 11 22.49 -1.90 -17.65
N VAL A 12 22.33 -1.43 -16.41
CA VAL A 12 23.28 -1.68 -15.32
C VAL A 12 23.44 -3.19 -15.07
N VAL A 13 22.33 -3.92 -14.96
CA VAL A 13 22.39 -5.38 -14.72
C VAL A 13 23.02 -6.12 -15.89
N ILE A 14 22.65 -5.81 -17.14
CA ILE A 14 23.16 -6.54 -18.30
C ILE A 14 24.63 -6.18 -18.58
N LEU A 15 24.96 -4.89 -18.64
CA LEU A 15 26.27 -4.42 -19.08
C LEU A 15 27.31 -4.44 -17.96
N ASN A 16 26.95 -4.04 -16.74
CA ASN A 16 27.92 -3.89 -15.64
C ASN A 16 27.99 -5.13 -14.76
N TRP A 17 26.90 -5.90 -14.63
CA TRP A 17 26.90 -7.12 -13.80
C TRP A 17 27.05 -8.42 -14.61
N LEU A 18 26.18 -8.67 -15.60
CA LEU A 18 26.13 -9.95 -16.32
C LEU A 18 27.27 -10.11 -17.33
N TRP A 19 27.55 -9.07 -18.13
CA TRP A 19 28.54 -9.15 -19.20
C TRP A 19 29.97 -9.42 -18.72
N PRO A 20 30.44 -8.85 -17.58
CA PRO A 20 31.78 -9.12 -17.07
C PRO A 20 31.96 -10.50 -16.43
N LEU A 21 30.89 -11.25 -16.15
CA LEU A 21 31.01 -12.59 -15.56
C LEU A 21 31.68 -13.57 -16.54
N PRO A 22 32.47 -14.55 -16.05
CA PRO A 22 33.16 -15.54 -16.88
C PRO A 22 32.22 -16.67 -17.34
N LEU A 23 31.07 -16.30 -17.91
CA LEU A 23 30.04 -17.23 -18.40
C LEU A 23 30.13 -17.41 -19.93
N PRO A 24 29.71 -18.56 -20.47
CA PRO A 24 29.56 -18.75 -21.92
C PRO A 24 28.58 -17.72 -22.52
N LEU A 25 28.80 -17.34 -23.79
CA LEU A 25 27.96 -16.35 -24.47
C LEU A 25 26.47 -16.75 -24.46
N ALA A 26 26.16 -18.03 -24.68
CA ALA A 26 24.79 -18.53 -24.65
C ALA A 26 24.10 -18.28 -23.29
N ALA A 27 24.83 -18.47 -22.18
CA ALA A 27 24.31 -18.21 -20.85
C ALA A 27 24.08 -16.70 -20.60
N LYS A 28 24.98 -15.84 -21.10
CA LYS A 28 24.81 -14.38 -21.05
C LYS A 28 23.59 -13.94 -21.84
N MET A 29 23.43 -14.44 -23.07
CA MET A 29 22.28 -14.12 -23.92
C MET A 29 20.96 -14.55 -23.26
N LEU A 30 20.90 -15.78 -22.75
CA LEU A 30 19.72 -16.27 -22.02
C LEU A 30 19.43 -15.41 -20.77
N GLY A 31 20.46 -15.11 -19.97
CA GLY A 31 20.33 -14.25 -18.80
C GLY A 31 19.80 -12.86 -19.15
N SER A 32 20.31 -12.23 -20.21
CA SER A 32 19.82 -10.94 -20.71
C SER A 32 18.34 -11.01 -21.10
N VAL A 33 17.92 -12.06 -21.81
CA VAL A 33 16.50 -12.25 -22.17
C VAL A 33 15.63 -12.39 -20.92
N LEU A 34 16.04 -13.21 -19.94
CA LEU A 34 15.28 -13.39 -18.70
C LEU A 34 15.14 -12.09 -17.91
N VAL A 35 16.22 -11.30 -17.81
CA VAL A 35 16.21 -9.98 -17.15
C VAL A 35 15.27 -9.00 -17.86
N ILE A 36 15.29 -8.98 -19.20
CA ILE A 36 14.36 -8.15 -20.00
C ILE A 36 12.90 -8.59 -19.77
N VAL A 37 12.62 -9.89 -19.83
CA VAL A 37 11.27 -10.43 -19.60
C VAL A 37 10.75 -10.05 -18.23
N ALA A 38 11.57 -10.16 -17.18
CA ALA A 38 11.19 -9.79 -15.82
C ALA A 38 10.94 -8.28 -15.68
N ALA A 39 11.79 -7.42 -16.26
CA ALA A 39 11.60 -5.97 -16.20
C ALA A 39 10.36 -5.48 -16.97
N LEU A 40 9.93 -6.24 -17.98
CA LEU A 40 8.71 -5.97 -18.74
C LEU A 40 7.43 -6.45 -18.02
N TYR A 41 7.49 -6.82 -16.74
CA TYR A 41 6.35 -7.27 -15.94
C TYR A 41 5.07 -6.44 -16.13
N HIS A 42 5.14 -5.12 -16.02
CA HIS A 42 3.98 -4.24 -16.19
C HIS A 42 3.39 -4.28 -17.61
N TYR A 43 4.22 -4.53 -18.62
CA TYR A 43 3.75 -4.72 -20.00
C TYR A 43 2.99 -6.04 -20.13
N TRP A 44 3.51 -7.12 -19.54
CA TRP A 44 2.80 -8.40 -19.47
C TRP A 44 1.47 -8.24 -18.73
N SER A 45 1.46 -7.57 -17.58
CA SER A 45 0.23 -7.26 -16.82
C SER A 45 -0.84 -6.61 -17.70
N ARG A 46 -0.45 -5.57 -18.46
CA ARG A 46 -1.35 -4.90 -19.41
C ARG A 46 -1.87 -5.81 -20.50
N LEU A 47 -1.06 -6.73 -21.03
CA LEU A 47 -1.52 -7.69 -22.03
C LEU A 47 -2.53 -8.70 -21.45
N SER A 48 -2.45 -8.99 -20.15
CA SER A 48 -3.33 -9.97 -19.50
C SER A 48 -4.74 -9.45 -19.20
N SER A 49 -4.86 -8.18 -18.76
CA SER A 49 -6.14 -7.61 -18.30
C SER A 49 -6.54 -6.31 -18.99
N GLY A 50 -5.67 -5.74 -19.84
CA GLY A 50 -5.81 -4.38 -20.37
C GLY A 50 -5.24 -3.29 -19.44
N SER A 51 -4.88 -3.63 -18.20
CA SER A 51 -4.37 -2.70 -17.19
C SER A 51 -2.99 -3.11 -16.69
N VAL A 52 -2.10 -2.14 -16.44
CA VAL A 52 -0.81 -2.43 -15.77
C VAL A 52 -1.01 -2.86 -14.31
N PHE A 53 -2.17 -2.54 -13.73
CA PHE A 53 -2.44 -2.72 -12.31
C PHE A 53 -3.00 -4.10 -11.94
N ALA A 54 -3.63 -4.82 -12.88
CA ALA A 54 -4.26 -6.11 -12.62
C ALA A 54 -3.58 -7.25 -13.41
N PRO A 55 -2.51 -7.88 -12.90
CA PRO A 55 -1.88 -9.02 -13.57
C PRO A 55 -2.78 -10.26 -13.46
N GLU A 56 -3.28 -10.74 -14.60
CA GLU A 56 -4.20 -11.89 -14.69
C GLU A 56 -3.47 -13.19 -15.08
N PHE A 57 -2.32 -13.43 -14.45
CA PHE A 57 -1.55 -14.68 -14.55
C PHE A 57 -1.82 -15.59 -13.35
N PRO A 58 -1.53 -16.90 -13.43
CA PRO A 58 -1.51 -17.76 -12.25
C PRO A 58 -0.58 -17.19 -11.17
N ARG A 59 -1.01 -17.26 -9.90
CA ARG A 59 -0.32 -16.67 -8.75
C ARG A 59 1.20 -16.95 -8.71
N PRO A 60 1.71 -18.18 -8.95
CA PRO A 60 3.15 -18.42 -8.97
C PRO A 60 3.93 -17.56 -9.96
N PHE A 61 3.35 -17.22 -11.12
CA PHE A 61 3.99 -16.32 -12.08
C PHE A 61 4.02 -14.89 -11.59
N VAL A 62 2.93 -14.41 -10.96
CA VAL A 62 2.89 -13.08 -10.34
C VAL A 62 3.98 -12.96 -9.26
N VAL A 63 4.14 -13.99 -8.43
CA VAL A 63 5.22 -14.10 -7.43
C VAL A 63 6.60 -14.09 -8.09
N LEU A 64 6.80 -14.89 -9.14
CA LEU A 64 8.07 -14.98 -9.86
C LEU A 64 8.46 -13.65 -10.53
N PHE A 65 7.50 -12.96 -11.15
CA PHE A 65 7.73 -11.64 -11.75
C PHE A 65 8.14 -10.61 -10.70
N ASN A 66 7.46 -10.56 -9.56
CA ASN A 66 7.81 -9.64 -8.49
C ASN A 66 9.19 -9.98 -7.88
N TRP A 67 9.51 -11.27 -7.73
CA TRP A 67 10.85 -11.69 -7.33
C TRP A 67 11.91 -11.23 -8.34
N GLY A 68 11.70 -11.47 -9.64
CA GLY A 68 12.63 -11.05 -10.69
C GLY A 68 12.80 -9.54 -10.75
N PHE A 69 11.69 -8.79 -10.64
CA PHE A 69 11.72 -7.33 -10.61
C PHE A 69 12.48 -6.79 -9.39
N GLY A 70 12.24 -7.36 -8.20
CA GLY A 70 12.97 -7.02 -6.99
C GLY A 70 14.45 -7.38 -7.05
N ALA A 71 14.79 -8.54 -7.64
CA ALA A 71 16.17 -8.96 -7.82
C ALA A 71 16.91 -7.98 -8.73
N ILE A 72 16.29 -7.54 -9.83
CA ILE A 72 16.84 -6.50 -10.71
C ILE A 72 17.07 -5.21 -9.93
N LEU A 73 16.07 -4.75 -9.16
CA LEU A 73 16.18 -3.53 -8.36
C LEU A 73 17.34 -3.58 -7.36
N PHE A 74 17.41 -4.60 -6.50
CA PHE A 74 18.48 -4.73 -5.51
C PHE A 74 19.85 -4.89 -6.18
N LEU A 75 19.91 -5.68 -7.25
CA LEU A 75 21.15 -5.89 -7.99
C LEU A 75 21.65 -4.60 -8.63
N THR A 76 20.77 -3.77 -9.21
CA THR A 76 21.14 -2.44 -9.70
C THR A 76 21.72 -1.59 -8.60
N LEU A 77 21.08 -1.53 -7.41
CA LEU A 77 21.58 -0.72 -6.29
C LEU A 77 22.96 -1.20 -5.81
N PHE A 78 23.15 -2.52 -5.66
CA PHE A 78 24.44 -3.08 -5.25
C PHE A 78 25.51 -2.89 -6.31
N GLN A 79 25.16 -3.03 -7.59
CA GLN A 79 26.10 -2.81 -8.68
C GLN A 79 26.55 -1.35 -8.73
N ILE A 80 25.63 -0.40 -8.57
CA ILE A 80 25.97 1.03 -8.48
C ILE A 80 26.88 1.29 -7.27
N ALA A 81 26.54 0.76 -6.09
CA ALA A 81 27.35 0.95 -4.89
C ALA A 81 28.78 0.40 -5.07
N LEU A 82 28.89 -0.76 -5.71
CA LEU A 82 30.15 -1.41 -6.00
C LEU A 82 30.96 -0.63 -7.04
N ASP A 83 30.33 -0.16 -8.12
CA ASP A 83 30.98 0.66 -9.15
C ASP A 83 31.48 2.00 -8.56
N VAL A 84 30.68 2.66 -7.72
CA VAL A 84 31.08 3.88 -7.02
C VAL A 84 32.23 3.62 -6.04
N GLY A 85 32.18 2.52 -5.27
CA GLY A 85 33.26 2.15 -4.37
C GLY A 85 34.59 1.89 -5.11
N ALA A 86 34.53 1.17 -6.24
CA ALA A 86 35.69 0.93 -7.09
C ALA A 86 36.25 2.25 -7.68
N LEU A 87 35.38 3.17 -8.10
CA LEU A 87 35.78 4.48 -8.60
C LEU A 87 36.46 5.32 -7.52
N VAL A 88 35.89 5.40 -6.32
CA VAL A 88 36.46 6.16 -5.20
C VAL A 88 37.85 5.63 -4.84
N PHE A 89 38.01 4.31 -4.74
CA PHE A 89 39.31 3.71 -4.45
C PHE A 89 40.31 3.95 -5.60
N ALA A 90 39.86 3.83 -6.85
CA ALA A 90 40.73 4.08 -8.01
C ALA A 90 41.25 5.52 -8.06
N LEU A 91 40.42 6.49 -7.67
CA LEU A 91 40.81 7.90 -7.57
C LEU A 91 41.72 8.18 -6.37
N ALA A 92 41.55 7.46 -5.26
CA ALA A 92 42.39 7.60 -4.07
C ALA A 92 43.79 7.02 -4.30
N GLU A 93 43.88 5.83 -4.87
CA GLU A 93 45.15 5.12 -5.10
C GLU A 93 45.77 5.41 -6.48
N TRP A 94 45.09 6.17 -7.34
CA TRP A 94 45.50 6.44 -8.72
C TRP A 94 45.76 5.16 -9.53
N GLN A 95 45.01 4.10 -9.25
CA GLN A 95 45.13 2.79 -9.90
C GLN A 95 43.75 2.23 -10.26
N PRO A 96 43.59 1.63 -11.45
CA PRO A 96 42.31 1.03 -11.82
C PRO A 96 41.97 -0.15 -10.90
N VAL A 97 40.74 -0.18 -10.39
CA VAL A 97 40.24 -1.27 -9.55
C VAL A 97 39.46 -2.25 -10.40
N HIS A 98 39.88 -3.52 -10.36
CA HIS A 98 39.13 -4.60 -10.98
C HIS A 98 38.15 -5.21 -9.97
N ILE A 99 36.88 -5.26 -10.36
CA ILE A 99 35.82 -5.92 -9.59
C ILE A 99 35.82 -7.40 -9.96
N SER A 100 36.10 -8.27 -8.99
CA SER A 100 36.15 -9.72 -9.21
C SER A 100 34.79 -10.32 -9.58
N ALA A 101 34.81 -11.44 -10.32
CA ALA A 101 33.61 -12.21 -10.61
C ALA A 101 32.90 -12.69 -9.33
N SER A 102 33.66 -13.11 -8.31
CA SER A 102 33.11 -13.56 -7.02
C SER A 102 32.33 -12.46 -6.30
N ALA A 103 32.78 -11.20 -6.36
CA ALA A 103 32.05 -10.08 -5.79
C ALA A 103 30.72 -9.84 -6.51
N ARG A 104 30.71 -9.99 -7.84
CA ARG A 104 29.50 -9.89 -8.68
C ARG A 104 28.52 -11.02 -8.35
N GLU A 105 29.00 -12.25 -8.29
CA GLU A 105 28.19 -13.42 -7.91
C GLU A 105 27.58 -13.24 -6.51
N ALA A 106 28.37 -12.74 -5.55
CA ALA A 106 27.91 -12.48 -4.19
C ALA A 106 26.77 -11.45 -4.14
N ILE A 107 26.90 -10.29 -4.81
CA ILE A 107 25.81 -9.29 -4.84
C ILE A 107 24.59 -9.80 -5.61
N GLY A 108 24.78 -10.65 -6.63
CA GLY A 108 23.69 -11.30 -7.36
C GLY A 108 22.89 -12.25 -6.47
N GLY A 109 23.59 -13.12 -5.73
CA GLY A 109 22.98 -14.00 -4.74
C GLY A 109 22.25 -13.24 -3.64
N LEU A 110 22.88 -12.18 -3.10
CA LEU A 110 22.27 -11.32 -2.08
C LEU A 110 21.03 -10.61 -2.59
N ALA A 111 21.05 -10.07 -3.81
CA ALA A 111 19.91 -9.42 -4.43
C ALA A 111 18.73 -10.38 -4.63
N GLY A 112 19.00 -11.59 -5.15
CA GLY A 112 17.98 -12.64 -5.29
C GLY A 112 17.38 -13.08 -3.95
N PHE A 113 18.22 -13.21 -2.91
CA PHE A 113 17.78 -13.54 -1.55
C PHE A 113 16.92 -12.43 -0.94
N LEU A 114 17.35 -11.17 -0.99
CA LEU A 114 16.58 -10.04 -0.47
C LEU A 114 15.26 -9.84 -1.21
N ALA A 115 15.24 -10.06 -2.53
CA ALA A 115 14.01 -10.08 -3.30
C ALA A 115 13.06 -11.16 -2.81
N ALA A 116 13.55 -12.39 -2.59
CA ALA A 116 12.73 -13.49 -2.08
C ALA A 116 12.16 -13.18 -0.68
N VAL A 117 12.99 -12.66 0.23
CA VAL A 117 12.54 -12.20 1.56
C VAL A 117 11.50 -11.08 1.43
N SER A 118 11.71 -10.14 0.52
CA SER A 118 10.81 -9.00 0.31
C SER A 118 9.44 -9.43 -0.21
N VAL A 119 9.41 -10.34 -1.19
CA VAL A 119 8.16 -10.95 -1.69
C VAL A 119 7.51 -11.78 -0.59
N ALA A 120 8.28 -12.59 0.14
CA ALA A 120 7.72 -13.39 1.23
C ALA A 120 7.07 -12.53 2.32
N ASN A 121 7.67 -11.38 2.66
CA ASN A 121 7.07 -10.42 3.58
C ASN A 121 5.82 -9.74 2.99
N ALA A 122 5.85 -9.42 1.69
CA ALA A 122 4.74 -8.80 0.96
C ALA A 122 3.47 -9.67 0.94
N LEU A 123 3.62 -11.00 0.89
CA LEU A 123 2.51 -11.96 0.77
C LEU A 123 1.88 -12.39 2.09
N ARG A 124 2.47 -12.00 3.23
CA ARG A 124 1.95 -12.40 4.55
C ARG A 124 0.63 -11.71 4.84
N VAL A 125 -0.27 -12.42 5.51
CA VAL A 125 -1.35 -11.77 6.25
C VAL A 125 -0.70 -11.09 7.45
N PRO A 126 -0.76 -9.76 7.58
CA PRO A 126 -0.14 -9.09 8.71
C PRO A 126 -0.87 -9.41 10.01
N PRO A 127 -0.15 -9.41 11.15
CA PRO A 127 -0.81 -9.47 12.45
C PRO A 127 -1.57 -8.17 12.73
N VAL A 128 -2.48 -8.24 13.72
CA VAL A 128 -3.09 -7.04 14.28
C VAL A 128 -2.01 -6.21 14.99
N LYS A 129 -2.01 -4.90 14.73
CA LYS A 129 -1.14 -3.92 15.35
C LYS A 129 -1.98 -2.96 16.18
N ASP A 130 -1.83 -3.01 17.49
CA ASP A 130 -2.54 -2.12 18.40
C ASP A 130 -1.89 -0.73 18.47
N VAL A 131 -2.72 0.30 18.37
CA VAL A 131 -2.30 1.70 18.34
C VAL A 131 -3.21 2.53 19.24
N THR A 132 -2.70 2.99 20.38
CA THR A 132 -3.46 3.90 21.26
C THR A 132 -3.42 5.32 20.73
N ILE A 133 -4.60 5.94 20.56
CA ILE A 133 -4.76 7.33 20.11
C ILE A 133 -5.61 8.09 21.11
N THR A 134 -5.04 9.17 21.66
CA THR A 134 -5.78 10.11 22.49
C THR A 134 -6.48 11.14 21.61
N ILE A 135 -7.79 11.29 21.76
CA ILE A 135 -8.61 12.26 21.05
C ILE A 135 -9.10 13.31 22.05
N ARG A 136 -8.76 14.57 21.80
CA ARG A 136 -9.22 15.70 22.60
C ARG A 136 -10.74 15.85 22.47
N GLY A 137 -11.42 15.94 23.61
CA GLY A 137 -12.89 16.04 23.65
C GLY A 137 -13.61 14.73 23.31
N LEU A 138 -12.92 13.59 23.28
CA LEU A 138 -13.57 12.28 23.16
C LEU A 138 -14.48 12.02 24.36
N PRO A 139 -15.79 11.78 24.17
CA PRO A 139 -16.66 11.45 25.29
C PRO A 139 -16.22 10.16 25.99
N ARG A 140 -16.33 10.11 27.32
CA ARG A 140 -15.85 8.98 28.13
C ARG A 140 -16.46 7.63 27.74
N VAL A 141 -17.66 7.61 27.16
CA VAL A 141 -18.31 6.37 26.68
C VAL A 141 -17.58 5.72 25.49
N PHE A 142 -16.71 6.46 24.82
CA PHE A 142 -15.81 5.98 23.76
C PHE A 142 -14.37 5.76 24.26
N ASP A 143 -14.09 5.88 25.56
CA ASP A 143 -12.77 5.48 26.08
C ASP A 143 -12.59 3.96 25.96
N GLY A 144 -11.49 3.54 25.34
CA GLY A 144 -11.23 2.15 24.99
C GLY A 144 -11.99 1.68 23.75
N TYR A 145 -12.65 2.57 22.99
CA TYR A 145 -13.29 2.21 21.73
C TYR A 145 -12.28 1.67 20.73
N ARG A 146 -12.63 0.55 20.09
CA ARG A 146 -11.72 -0.20 19.20
C ARG A 146 -12.13 0.01 17.74
N LEU A 147 -11.35 0.79 17.02
CA LEU A 147 -11.56 1.04 15.60
C LEU A 147 -10.49 0.30 14.80
N LEU A 148 -10.87 -0.69 13.98
CA LEU A 148 -9.91 -1.44 13.18
C LEU A 148 -9.88 -0.93 11.75
N GLN A 149 -8.71 -0.56 11.26
CA GLN A 149 -8.48 -0.12 9.89
C GLN A 149 -7.89 -1.25 9.05
N LEU A 150 -8.56 -1.54 7.95
CA LEU A 150 -8.00 -2.22 6.80
C LEU A 150 -7.71 -1.17 5.71
N SER A 151 -6.64 -1.34 4.96
CA SER A 151 -6.28 -0.39 3.90
C SER A 151 -5.50 -1.11 2.82
N ASP A 152 -5.67 -0.72 1.56
CA ASP A 152 -4.83 -1.16 0.45
C ASP A 152 -4.69 -2.70 0.41
N MET A 153 -5.82 -3.39 0.45
CA MET A 153 -5.86 -4.86 0.45
C MET A 153 -5.45 -5.42 -0.91
N HIS A 154 -5.77 -4.73 -2.01
CA HIS A 154 -5.42 -5.12 -3.38
C HIS A 154 -5.71 -6.59 -3.68
N ILE A 155 -6.90 -7.05 -3.28
CA ILE A 155 -7.38 -8.41 -3.54
C ILE A 155 -7.32 -8.67 -5.04
N SER A 156 -6.57 -9.70 -5.40
CA SER A 156 -6.04 -9.92 -6.75
C SER A 156 -5.56 -11.37 -6.91
N ARG A 157 -5.02 -11.72 -8.08
CA ARG A 157 -4.33 -13.02 -8.27
C ARG A 157 -3.19 -13.25 -7.28
N LEU A 158 -2.60 -12.18 -6.73
CA LEU A 158 -1.57 -12.28 -5.71
C LEU A 158 -2.15 -12.57 -4.32
N PHE A 159 -3.31 -11.96 -4.03
CA PHE A 159 -4.08 -12.04 -2.78
C PHE A 159 -5.45 -12.68 -3.04
N PRO A 160 -5.51 -14.01 -3.24
CA PRO A 160 -6.75 -14.71 -3.59
C PRO A 160 -7.70 -14.85 -2.40
N ALA A 161 -8.89 -15.42 -2.62
CA ALA A 161 -9.91 -15.71 -1.60
C ALA A 161 -9.36 -16.34 -0.31
N THR A 162 -8.38 -17.24 -0.40
CA THR A 162 -7.77 -17.89 0.77
C THR A 162 -6.97 -16.92 1.64
N TRP A 163 -6.30 -15.95 1.03
CA TRP A 163 -5.60 -14.88 1.75
C TRP A 163 -6.61 -13.92 2.37
N ALA A 164 -7.65 -13.51 1.61
CA ALA A 164 -8.71 -12.64 2.11
C ALA A 164 -9.45 -13.28 3.30
N ALA A 165 -9.74 -14.59 3.24
CA ALA A 165 -10.34 -15.32 4.35
C ALA A 165 -9.46 -15.31 5.61
N ALA A 166 -8.16 -15.57 5.47
CA ALA A 166 -7.22 -15.53 6.60
C ALA A 166 -7.06 -14.12 7.19
N MET A 167 -7.10 -13.09 6.34
CA MET A 167 -7.11 -11.69 6.79
C MET A 167 -8.38 -11.35 7.57
N VAL A 168 -9.55 -11.79 7.09
CA VAL A 168 -10.84 -11.60 7.78
C VAL A 168 -10.86 -12.30 9.14
N GLU A 169 -10.34 -13.53 9.23
CA GLU A 169 -10.16 -14.24 10.52
C GLU A 169 -9.29 -13.42 11.49
N CYS A 170 -8.16 -12.89 11.01
CA CYS A 170 -7.27 -12.03 11.78
C CYS A 170 -7.99 -10.75 12.25
N ALA A 171 -8.70 -10.06 11.35
CA ALA A 171 -9.44 -8.84 11.66
C ALA A 171 -10.57 -9.09 12.69
N ASN A 172 -11.34 -10.16 12.53
CA ASN A 172 -12.40 -10.52 13.47
C ASN A 172 -11.85 -10.91 14.85
N SER A 173 -10.67 -11.55 14.91
CA SER A 173 -10.01 -11.88 16.18
C SER A 173 -9.63 -10.63 17.00
N ALA A 174 -9.50 -9.49 16.33
CA ALA A 174 -9.31 -8.22 17.00
C ALA A 174 -10.56 -7.74 17.74
N ALA A 175 -11.74 -8.35 17.56
CA ALA A 175 -12.99 -7.98 18.25
C ALA A 175 -13.19 -6.45 18.31
N ALA A 176 -13.07 -5.81 17.15
CA ALA A 176 -13.21 -4.38 16.99
C ALA A 176 -14.67 -3.94 17.11
N ASP A 177 -14.85 -2.71 17.55
CA ASP A 177 -16.18 -2.12 17.69
C ASP A 177 -16.72 -1.70 16.32
N MET A 178 -15.84 -1.12 15.51
CA MET A 178 -16.08 -0.75 14.12
C MET A 178 -14.89 -1.17 13.27
N ILE A 179 -15.15 -1.58 12.04
CA ILE A 179 -14.10 -1.77 11.03
C ILE A 179 -14.26 -0.70 9.96
N VAL A 180 -13.16 -0.03 9.64
CA VAL A 180 -13.08 0.96 8.57
C VAL A 180 -12.14 0.48 7.48
N VAL A 181 -12.49 0.73 6.22
CA VAL A 181 -11.61 0.47 5.08
C VAL A 181 -11.27 1.76 4.35
N THR A 182 -9.99 2.11 4.34
CA THR A 182 -9.50 3.37 3.75
C THR A 182 -9.06 3.19 2.30
N GLY A 183 -9.87 2.51 1.48
CA GLY A 183 -9.66 2.39 0.03
C GLY A 183 -8.75 1.25 -0.44
N ASP A 184 -8.67 1.10 -1.77
CA ASP A 184 -7.88 0.14 -2.52
C ASP A 184 -8.14 -1.32 -2.08
N PHE A 185 -9.39 -1.73 -2.23
CA PHE A 185 -9.82 -3.09 -1.93
C PHE A 185 -9.19 -4.11 -2.90
N ILE A 186 -9.06 -3.74 -4.18
CA ILE A 186 -8.93 -4.70 -5.28
C ILE A 186 -7.99 -4.26 -6.39
N ASP A 187 -7.60 -5.24 -7.21
CA ASP A 187 -7.10 -5.01 -8.57
C ASP A 187 -7.85 -5.92 -9.56
N GLY A 188 -8.59 -5.31 -10.48
CA GLY A 188 -9.40 -5.99 -11.48
C GLY A 188 -10.90 -5.66 -11.35
N SER A 189 -11.70 -6.10 -12.32
CA SER A 189 -13.15 -5.86 -12.30
C SER A 189 -13.87 -6.77 -11.29
N VAL A 190 -15.12 -6.44 -10.97
CA VAL A 190 -15.97 -7.29 -10.11
C VAL A 190 -16.06 -8.71 -10.66
N GLU A 191 -16.21 -8.88 -11.97
CA GLU A 191 -16.29 -10.20 -12.62
C GLU A 191 -15.03 -11.03 -12.41
N MET A 192 -13.86 -10.36 -12.41
CA MET A 192 -12.59 -11.02 -12.17
C MET A 192 -12.47 -11.46 -10.70
N ARG A 193 -12.87 -10.60 -9.76
CA ARG A 193 -12.50 -10.68 -8.34
C ARG A 193 -13.63 -11.07 -7.38
N ARG A 194 -14.87 -11.25 -7.85
CA ARG A 194 -16.05 -11.57 -7.03
C ARG A 194 -15.80 -12.65 -5.98
N GLU A 195 -15.20 -13.77 -6.39
CA GLU A 195 -14.93 -14.89 -5.47
C GLU A 195 -13.80 -14.58 -4.48
N ASP A 196 -12.83 -13.75 -4.87
CA ASP A 196 -11.72 -13.38 -3.99
C ASP A 196 -12.14 -12.41 -2.88
N VAL A 197 -13.10 -11.53 -3.16
CA VAL A 197 -13.63 -10.56 -2.19
C VAL A 197 -14.79 -11.11 -1.35
N ALA A 198 -15.43 -12.21 -1.77
CA ALA A 198 -16.54 -12.82 -1.05
C ALA A 198 -16.28 -13.07 0.45
N PRO A 199 -15.07 -13.46 0.91
CA PRO A 199 -14.75 -13.55 2.33
C PRO A 199 -15.00 -12.28 3.15
N LEU A 200 -14.92 -11.09 2.55
CA LEU A 200 -15.10 -9.80 3.25
C LEU A 200 -16.50 -9.68 3.88
N ALA A 201 -17.52 -10.35 3.34
CA ALA A 201 -18.86 -10.39 3.91
C ALA A 201 -18.92 -11.05 5.30
N ARG A 202 -17.84 -11.70 5.75
CA ARG A 202 -17.71 -12.29 7.08
C ARG A 202 -17.04 -11.37 8.09
N LEU A 203 -16.66 -10.15 7.72
CA LEU A 203 -16.16 -9.16 8.69
C LEU A 203 -17.26 -8.84 9.70
N GLN A 204 -16.88 -8.76 10.98
CA GLN A 204 -17.80 -8.55 12.08
C GLN A 204 -17.33 -7.39 12.95
N ALA A 205 -18.21 -6.40 13.10
CA ALA A 205 -18.03 -5.27 14.01
C ALA A 205 -19.41 -4.80 14.49
N ARG A 206 -19.55 -4.53 15.78
CA ARG A 206 -20.87 -4.22 16.39
C ARG A 206 -21.48 -2.91 15.88
N ASP A 207 -20.64 -1.93 15.58
CA ASP A 207 -21.03 -0.60 15.09
C ASP A 207 -20.88 -0.49 13.56
N GLY A 208 -20.69 -1.64 12.88
CA GLY A 208 -20.74 -1.75 11.42
C GLY A 208 -19.39 -1.65 10.70
N LEU A 209 -19.48 -1.75 9.38
CA LEU A 209 -18.36 -1.68 8.45
C LEU A 209 -18.50 -0.38 7.62
N LEU A 210 -17.57 0.55 7.77
CA LEU A 210 -17.54 1.77 6.97
C LEU A 210 -16.38 1.71 5.98
N ALA A 211 -16.52 2.32 4.82
CA ALA A 211 -15.46 2.31 3.82
C ALA A 211 -15.50 3.53 2.92
N ILE A 212 -14.33 3.86 2.36
CA ILE A 212 -14.17 4.82 1.27
C ILE A 212 -13.51 4.11 0.08
N PRO A 213 -13.68 4.59 -1.16
CA PRO A 213 -12.90 4.14 -2.30
C PRO A 213 -11.47 4.71 -2.23
N GLY A 214 -10.50 3.92 -2.67
CA GLY A 214 -9.18 4.38 -3.07
C GLY A 214 -9.12 4.63 -4.56
N ASN A 215 -7.95 4.87 -5.12
CA ASN A 215 -7.80 5.13 -6.55
C ASN A 215 -8.10 3.90 -7.43
N HIS A 216 -7.90 2.68 -6.90
CA HIS A 216 -8.06 1.45 -7.68
C HIS A 216 -9.52 1.13 -8.01
N GLU A 217 -10.46 1.46 -7.14
CA GLU A 217 -11.89 1.29 -7.45
C GLU A 217 -12.29 2.10 -8.69
N TYR A 218 -11.71 3.30 -8.88
CA TYR A 218 -11.94 4.12 -10.08
C TYR A 218 -11.34 3.51 -11.34
N PHE A 219 -10.15 2.90 -11.24
CA PHE A 219 -9.49 2.27 -12.38
C PHE A 219 -10.23 1.04 -12.91
N PHE A 220 -11.06 0.39 -12.09
CA PHE A 220 -11.67 -0.90 -12.41
C PHE A 220 -13.20 -0.89 -12.40
N ASN A 221 -13.80 0.20 -12.89
CA ASN A 221 -15.25 0.45 -12.92
C ASN A 221 -15.84 0.69 -11.52
N TYR A 222 -15.67 1.94 -11.08
CA TYR A 222 -16.13 2.46 -9.80
C TYR A 222 -17.56 2.05 -9.43
N SER A 223 -18.53 2.29 -10.31
CA SER A 223 -19.95 2.09 -9.99
C SER A 223 -20.27 0.63 -9.66
N ASN A 224 -19.70 -0.32 -10.41
CA ASN A 224 -19.88 -1.75 -10.14
C ASN A 224 -19.25 -2.14 -8.80
N TRP A 225 -18.07 -1.60 -8.48
CA TRP A 225 -17.39 -1.88 -7.21
C TRP A 225 -18.13 -1.29 -6.02
N MET A 226 -18.58 -0.04 -6.09
CA MET A 226 -19.35 0.57 -5.00
C MET A 226 -20.63 -0.23 -4.72
N GLN A 227 -21.37 -0.62 -5.77
CA GLN A 227 -22.55 -1.46 -5.60
C GLN A 227 -22.21 -2.82 -4.99
N HIS A 228 -21.13 -3.46 -5.46
CA HIS A 228 -20.75 -4.79 -4.98
C HIS A 228 -20.28 -4.76 -3.52
N LEU A 229 -19.44 -3.80 -3.14
CA LEU A 229 -18.96 -3.62 -1.77
C LEU A 229 -20.10 -3.31 -0.81
N SER A 230 -21.05 -2.45 -1.20
CA SER A 230 -22.28 -2.25 -0.40
C SER A 230 -23.06 -3.55 -0.21
N GLY A 231 -23.13 -4.39 -1.24
CA GLY A 231 -23.74 -5.73 -1.16
C GLY A 231 -23.01 -6.72 -0.25
N LEU A 232 -21.74 -6.46 0.09
CA LEU A 232 -20.97 -7.23 1.09
C LEU A 232 -21.15 -6.69 2.52
N GLY A 233 -21.94 -5.63 2.70
CA GLY A 233 -22.27 -5.06 4.01
C GLY A 233 -21.48 -3.81 4.40
N PHE A 234 -20.67 -3.24 3.49
CA PHE A 234 -19.98 -1.98 3.74
C PHE A 234 -20.92 -0.78 3.53
N HIS A 235 -20.94 0.15 4.48
CA HIS A 235 -21.49 1.48 4.26
C HIS A 235 -20.40 2.35 3.60
N MET A 236 -20.55 2.60 2.30
CA MET A 236 -19.64 3.45 1.54
C MET A 236 -19.89 4.92 1.84
N LEU A 237 -18.92 5.60 2.47
CA LEU A 237 -18.93 7.02 2.77
C LEU A 237 -18.37 7.80 1.57
N LEU A 238 -19.23 8.39 0.75
CA LEU A 238 -18.85 9.03 -0.51
C LEU A 238 -19.03 10.55 -0.41
N ASN A 239 -18.06 11.22 0.21
CA ASN A 239 -18.22 12.58 0.74
C ASN A 239 -19.43 12.64 1.68
N ASP A 240 -19.45 11.73 2.66
CA ASP A 240 -20.55 11.52 3.60
C ASP A 240 -20.01 11.10 4.97
N HIS A 241 -20.89 10.99 5.96
CA HIS A 241 -20.52 10.62 7.31
C HIS A 241 -21.50 9.62 7.95
N ALA A 242 -20.99 8.91 8.95
CA ALA A 242 -21.77 8.10 9.87
C ALA A 242 -21.60 8.61 11.30
N VAL A 243 -22.67 8.58 12.08
CA VAL A 243 -22.66 8.99 13.49
C VAL A 243 -22.85 7.76 14.38
N VAL A 244 -21.84 7.44 15.19
CA VAL A 244 -21.96 6.44 16.25
C VAL A 244 -22.52 7.14 17.49
N THR A 245 -23.70 6.72 17.95
CA THR A 245 -24.36 7.31 19.12
C THR A 245 -24.38 6.33 20.28
N LYS A 246 -23.88 6.74 21.45
CA LYS A 246 -23.95 5.98 22.71
C LYS A 246 -24.56 6.85 23.80
N GLY A 247 -25.86 6.66 24.05
CA GLY A 247 -26.61 7.55 24.94
C GLY A 247 -26.81 8.92 24.29
N GLN A 248 -26.29 9.98 24.91
CA GLN A 248 -26.29 11.34 24.37
C GLN A 248 -24.97 11.72 23.67
N ASP A 249 -23.94 10.88 23.82
CA ASP A 249 -22.62 11.12 23.25
C ASP A 249 -22.54 10.58 21.82
N GLN A 250 -21.80 11.29 20.98
CA GLN A 250 -21.66 11.01 19.56
C GLN A 250 -20.20 11.00 19.14
N LEU A 251 -19.86 10.15 18.17
CA LEU A 251 -18.58 10.10 17.46
C LEU A 251 -18.90 10.10 15.96
N VAL A 252 -18.26 10.98 15.19
CA VAL A 252 -18.51 11.10 13.74
C VAL A 252 -17.36 10.46 12.98
N VAL A 253 -17.69 9.55 12.07
CA VAL A 253 -16.75 9.00 11.09
C VAL A 253 -17.13 9.56 9.72
N VAL A 254 -16.25 10.35 9.15
CA VAL A 254 -16.43 11.03 7.86
C VAL A 254 -15.59 10.31 6.82
N GLY A 255 -16.07 10.20 5.59
CA GLY A 255 -15.31 9.65 4.48
C GLY A 255 -15.41 10.53 3.24
N VAL A 256 -14.27 10.77 2.59
CA VAL A 256 -14.18 11.50 1.31
C VAL A 256 -13.80 10.56 0.17
N THR A 257 -14.21 10.89 -1.04
CA THR A 257 -13.82 10.17 -2.27
C THR A 257 -12.35 10.43 -2.64
N ASP A 258 -11.73 9.54 -3.43
CA ASP A 258 -10.33 9.69 -3.83
C ASP A 258 -10.10 10.83 -4.84
N ARG A 259 -8.88 11.40 -4.86
CA ARG A 259 -8.47 12.43 -5.84
C ARG A 259 -8.55 11.98 -7.31
N SER A 260 -8.59 10.68 -7.58
CA SER A 260 -8.76 10.10 -8.92
C SER A 260 -10.20 10.19 -9.41
N ALA A 261 -11.17 10.44 -8.52
CA ALA A 261 -12.60 10.44 -8.83
C ALA A 261 -13.00 11.38 -9.97
N PRO A 262 -12.54 12.65 -10.04
CA PRO A 262 -12.90 13.56 -11.13
C PRO A 262 -12.45 13.07 -12.51
N GLY A 263 -11.29 12.40 -12.59
CA GLY A 263 -10.78 11.80 -13.81
C GLY A 263 -11.66 10.66 -14.36
N HIS A 264 -12.57 10.16 -13.54
CA HIS A 264 -13.51 9.07 -13.87
C HIS A 264 -14.97 9.53 -13.81
N GLY A 265 -15.21 10.86 -13.84
CA GLY A 265 -16.55 11.45 -13.87
C GLY A 265 -17.32 11.37 -12.55
N GLN A 266 -16.61 11.20 -11.43
CA GLN A 266 -17.18 11.18 -10.07
C GLN A 266 -16.75 12.44 -9.29
N PRO A 267 -17.50 12.87 -8.26
CA PRO A 267 -17.08 13.98 -7.39
C PRO A 267 -15.73 13.70 -6.74
N GLY A 268 -14.86 14.72 -6.65
CA GLY A 268 -13.59 14.63 -5.93
C GLY A 268 -13.79 14.73 -4.42
N PRO A 269 -12.71 14.57 -3.62
CA PRO A 269 -12.78 14.71 -2.17
C PRO A 269 -13.38 16.06 -1.78
N ASP A 270 -14.45 16.02 -0.98
CA ASP A 270 -15.15 17.20 -0.48
C ASP A 270 -15.49 17.01 1.01
N LEU A 271 -14.61 17.52 1.87
CA LEU A 271 -14.76 17.41 3.32
C LEU A 271 -15.88 18.32 3.86
N GLU A 272 -16.14 19.45 3.21
CA GLU A 272 -17.20 20.37 3.63
C GLU A 272 -18.57 19.70 3.42
N GLU A 273 -18.81 19.12 2.23
CA GLU A 273 -20.05 18.38 1.98
C GLU A 273 -20.15 17.14 2.87
N ALA A 274 -19.04 16.42 3.10
CA ALA A 274 -19.05 15.23 3.96
C ALA A 274 -19.41 15.55 5.43
N LEU A 275 -19.08 16.75 5.92
CA LEU A 275 -19.41 17.21 7.26
C LEU A 275 -20.81 17.83 7.38
N LYS A 276 -21.49 18.09 6.28
CA LYS A 276 -22.77 18.78 6.27
C LYS A 276 -23.85 18.00 7.02
N GLY A 277 -24.44 18.64 8.02
CA GLY A 277 -25.45 18.02 8.88
C GLY A 277 -24.88 17.10 9.96
N SER A 278 -23.55 16.96 10.05
CA SER A 278 -22.92 16.26 11.16
C SER A 278 -23.01 17.08 12.47
N PRO A 279 -23.01 16.43 13.65
CA PRO A 279 -23.10 17.13 14.94
C PRO A 279 -21.88 18.03 15.24
N ASP A 280 -22.13 19.34 15.44
CA ASP A 280 -21.10 20.40 15.62
C ASP A 280 -20.06 20.18 16.75
N ARG A 281 -20.31 19.28 17.72
CA ARG A 281 -19.47 19.10 18.92
C ARG A 281 -18.92 17.69 19.08
N ALA A 282 -19.24 16.77 18.17
CA ALA A 282 -18.73 15.42 18.24
C ALA A 282 -17.31 15.37 17.65
N PRO A 283 -16.38 14.60 18.25
CA PRO A 283 -15.08 14.37 17.65
C PRO A 283 -15.24 13.71 16.27
N VAL A 284 -14.42 14.17 15.32
CA VAL A 284 -14.43 13.71 13.93
C VAL A 284 -13.22 12.83 13.64
N ILE A 285 -13.49 11.63 13.13
CA ILE A 285 -12.51 10.72 12.53
C ILE A 285 -12.73 10.76 11.01
N LEU A 286 -11.72 11.19 10.25
CA LEU A 286 -11.74 11.24 8.79
C LEU A 286 -11.09 9.99 8.20
N LEU A 287 -11.79 9.36 7.25
CA LEU A 287 -11.26 8.40 6.31
C LEU A 287 -10.94 9.14 5.01
N ASP A 288 -9.66 9.19 4.66
CA ASP A 288 -9.19 9.78 3.41
C ASP A 288 -8.05 8.92 2.89
N HIS A 289 -8.22 8.32 1.71
CA HIS A 289 -7.28 7.34 1.18
C HIS A 289 -5.88 7.94 1.02
N GLN A 290 -5.77 9.20 0.57
CA GLN A 290 -4.48 9.85 0.32
C GLN A 290 -4.14 10.86 1.41
N PRO A 291 -2.96 10.79 2.05
CA PRO A 291 -2.63 11.67 3.17
C PRO A 291 -2.26 13.10 2.75
N GLY A 292 -2.25 13.41 1.46
CA GLY A 292 -1.68 14.65 0.92
C GLY A 292 -2.39 15.92 1.41
N ASP A 293 -3.70 15.87 1.67
CA ASP A 293 -4.50 17.03 2.11
C ASP A 293 -4.66 17.10 3.63
N ALA A 294 -3.94 16.29 4.41
CA ALA A 294 -4.08 16.23 5.86
C ALA A 294 -3.92 17.60 6.57
N ARG A 295 -3.16 18.54 5.99
CA ARG A 295 -3.06 19.91 6.52
C ARG A 295 -4.37 20.68 6.39
N VAL A 296 -5.08 20.51 5.26
CA VAL A 296 -6.42 21.08 5.05
C VAL A 296 -7.41 20.41 5.98
N SER A 297 -7.40 19.08 6.09
CA SER A 297 -8.28 18.35 7.01
C SER A 297 -8.16 18.81 8.46
N ALA A 298 -6.94 19.14 8.91
CA ALA A 298 -6.71 19.68 10.25
C ALA A 298 -7.36 21.05 10.47
N GLU A 299 -7.48 21.89 9.43
CA GLU A 299 -8.15 23.20 9.51
C GLU A 299 -9.67 23.06 9.71
N TYR A 300 -10.27 21.94 9.28
CA TYR A 300 -11.67 21.59 9.52
C TYR A 300 -11.94 21.03 10.93
N GLY A 301 -10.92 20.98 11.80
CA GLY A 301 -11.09 20.49 13.18
C GLY A 301 -11.22 18.98 13.30
N VAL A 302 -10.81 18.22 12.26
CA VAL A 302 -10.70 16.76 12.33
C VAL A 302 -9.75 16.37 13.47
N ALA A 303 -10.14 15.40 14.29
CA ALA A 303 -9.31 14.95 15.42
C ALA A 303 -8.35 13.83 15.01
N LEU A 304 -8.81 12.92 14.15
CA LEU A 304 -8.04 11.79 13.64
C LEU A 304 -8.28 11.61 12.13
N GLN A 305 -7.22 11.58 11.33
CA GLN A 305 -7.31 11.14 9.93
C GLN A 305 -6.62 9.79 9.75
N LEU A 306 -7.32 8.84 9.12
CA LEU A 306 -6.81 7.53 8.74
C LEU A 306 -6.63 7.49 7.22
N SER A 307 -5.41 7.20 6.78
CA SER A 307 -5.04 7.16 5.37
C SER A 307 -4.27 5.89 5.00
N GLY A 308 -4.21 5.61 3.70
CA GLY A 308 -3.49 4.50 3.08
C GLY A 308 -2.59 5.01 1.95
N HIS A 309 -2.71 4.40 0.77
CA HIS A 309 -2.16 4.80 -0.54
C HIS A 309 -0.64 4.66 -0.70
N THR A 310 0.13 5.00 0.34
CA THR A 310 1.60 5.09 0.25
C THR A 310 2.29 3.73 0.42
N HIS A 311 1.57 2.74 0.99
CA HIS A 311 2.08 1.45 1.45
C HIS A 311 3.33 1.54 2.36
N GLY A 312 3.52 2.68 3.04
CA GLY A 312 4.73 2.96 3.82
C GLY A 312 6.01 3.10 2.99
N GLY A 313 5.89 3.26 1.67
CA GLY A 313 7.02 3.26 0.73
C GLY A 313 7.59 1.87 0.42
N MET A 314 7.01 0.80 0.99
CA MET A 314 7.29 -0.62 0.73
C MET A 314 8.69 -1.12 1.11
N ILE A 315 9.75 -0.37 0.80
CA ILE A 315 11.15 -0.65 1.16
C ILE A 315 11.71 0.55 1.90
N LEU A 316 12.36 0.32 3.05
CA LEU A 316 13.04 1.35 3.83
C LEU A 316 14.05 2.12 2.94
N GLY A 317 13.95 3.44 2.91
CA GLY A 317 14.76 4.32 2.06
C GLY A 317 14.05 4.75 0.78
N LEU A 318 13.20 3.90 0.19
CA LEU A 318 12.37 4.27 -0.96
C LEU A 318 11.16 5.12 -0.56
N ASP A 319 10.76 5.07 0.72
CA ASP A 319 9.77 5.96 1.33
C ASP A 319 10.07 7.45 1.08
N ARG A 320 11.34 7.83 1.02
CA ARG A 320 11.77 9.21 0.69
C ARG A 320 11.40 9.64 -0.73
N LEU A 321 11.34 8.69 -1.68
CA LEU A 321 10.92 8.97 -3.05
C LEU A 321 9.40 9.19 -3.13
N VAL A 322 8.65 8.45 -2.33
CA VAL A 322 7.18 8.52 -2.24
C VAL A 322 6.72 9.78 -1.47
N ALA A 323 7.51 10.23 -0.49
CA ALA A 323 7.18 11.37 0.38
C ALA A 323 6.85 12.66 -0.39
N ARG A 324 7.55 12.95 -1.49
CA ARG A 324 7.33 14.18 -2.28
C ARG A 324 5.94 14.23 -2.92
N GLY A 325 5.42 13.08 -3.35
CA GLY A 325 4.06 12.98 -3.92
C GLY A 325 2.95 13.09 -2.87
N ASN A 326 3.30 12.91 -1.59
CA ASN A 326 2.36 12.81 -0.48
C ASN A 326 2.60 13.92 0.57
N ASN A 327 3.18 15.04 0.16
CA ASN A 327 3.42 16.21 1.03
C ASN A 327 4.20 15.93 2.32
N GLY A 328 5.07 14.90 2.28
CA GLY A 328 5.93 14.44 3.37
C GLY A 328 5.35 13.27 4.19
N PHE A 329 4.08 12.92 3.98
CA PHE A 329 3.40 11.86 4.74
C PHE A 329 3.55 10.51 4.04
N VAL A 330 4.05 9.50 4.76
CA VAL A 330 4.32 8.18 4.17
C VAL A 330 3.97 7.02 5.08
N SER A 331 4.28 7.06 6.36
CA SER A 331 4.09 5.89 7.23
C SER A 331 3.94 6.28 8.68
N GLY A 332 2.93 5.71 9.35
CA GLY A 332 2.72 5.85 10.78
C GLY A 332 2.09 7.17 11.18
N ARG A 333 2.42 7.63 12.40
CA ARG A 333 1.77 8.77 13.07
C ARG A 333 2.43 10.10 12.71
N TYR A 334 1.62 11.11 12.47
CA TYR A 334 2.02 12.50 12.30
C TYR A 334 1.09 13.41 13.10
N SER A 335 1.66 14.39 13.79
CA SER A 335 0.87 15.49 14.36
C SER A 335 0.73 16.59 13.31
N VAL A 336 -0.50 16.94 12.95
CA VAL A 336 -0.82 17.96 11.95
C VAL A 336 -1.76 18.97 12.60
N GLY A 337 -1.21 20.07 13.11
CA GLY A 337 -1.97 20.97 13.98
C GLY A 337 -2.47 20.23 15.22
N ASN A 338 -3.78 20.29 15.48
CA ASN A 338 -4.44 19.53 16.56
C ASN A 338 -4.94 18.14 16.12
N MET A 339 -4.80 17.79 14.83
CA MET A 339 -5.19 16.50 14.29
C MET A 339 -4.04 15.51 14.40
N MET A 340 -4.36 14.24 14.66
CA MET A 340 -3.41 13.15 14.46
C MET A 340 -3.71 12.46 13.13
N LEU A 341 -2.72 12.41 12.23
CA LEU A 341 -2.76 11.65 10.99
C LEU A 341 -2.08 10.30 11.21
N TYR A 342 -2.73 9.22 10.81
CA TYR A 342 -2.13 7.91 10.71
C TYR A 342 -2.13 7.42 9.27
N VAL A 343 -0.94 7.19 8.71
CA VAL A 343 -0.76 6.64 7.36
C VAL A 343 -0.43 5.15 7.48
N SER A 344 -1.38 4.31 7.07
CA SER A 344 -1.22 2.86 7.08
C SER A 344 -0.14 2.43 6.09
N ASN A 345 0.62 1.41 6.47
CA ASN A 345 1.52 0.74 5.53
C ASN A 345 0.77 -0.16 4.54
N GLY A 346 -0.55 -0.30 4.66
CA GLY A 346 -1.38 -1.21 3.88
C GLY A 346 -1.46 -2.61 4.50
N THR A 347 -2.65 -3.20 4.45
CA THR A 347 -2.94 -4.58 4.85
C THR A 347 -2.42 -5.56 3.81
N GLY A 348 -2.64 -5.25 2.53
CA GLY A 348 -2.01 -5.90 1.39
C GLY A 348 -1.04 -4.94 0.72
N LEU A 349 -1.00 -4.97 -0.60
CA LEU A 349 -0.27 -4.04 -1.46
C LEU A 349 -0.54 -4.32 -2.94
N TRP A 350 -0.28 -3.34 -3.79
CA TRP A 350 -0.45 -3.51 -5.22
C TRP A 350 0.48 -4.58 -5.85
N PRO A 351 -0.03 -5.59 -6.60
CA PRO A 351 0.76 -6.69 -7.16
C PRO A 351 1.72 -6.29 -8.28
N GLY A 352 1.71 -5.03 -8.73
CA GLY A 352 2.70 -4.51 -9.68
C GLY A 352 4.09 -4.25 -9.09
N PHE A 353 4.18 -4.09 -7.75
CA PHE A 353 5.44 -3.96 -7.04
C PHE A 353 5.37 -4.64 -5.67
N ALA A 354 5.32 -5.97 -5.66
CA ALA A 354 5.11 -6.77 -4.47
C ALA A 354 6.37 -7.07 -3.67
N LEU A 355 7.00 -6.01 -3.14
CA LEU A 355 8.23 -6.10 -2.35
C LEU A 355 8.06 -5.36 -1.02
N ARG A 356 8.29 -6.03 0.12
CA ARG A 356 8.34 -5.38 1.44
C ARG A 356 9.61 -5.65 2.21
N LEU A 357 10.35 -4.60 2.56
CA LEU A 357 11.56 -4.71 3.40
C LEU A 357 11.68 -3.54 4.37
N GLY A 358 11.64 -3.81 5.67
CA GLY A 358 11.68 -2.77 6.73
C GLY A 358 10.41 -1.91 6.85
N ARG A 359 9.36 -2.23 6.09
CA ARG A 359 8.03 -1.59 6.10
C ARG A 359 6.93 -2.65 6.12
N PRO A 360 6.67 -3.29 7.28
CA PRO A 360 5.69 -4.37 7.37
C PRO A 360 4.28 -3.86 7.04
N SER A 361 3.47 -4.71 6.41
CA SER A 361 2.02 -4.51 6.30
C SER A 361 1.36 -4.58 7.68
N GLU A 362 0.14 -4.07 7.78
CA GLU A 362 -0.58 -4.00 9.05
C GLU A 362 -2.10 -4.12 8.90
N ILE A 363 -2.71 -4.73 9.90
CA ILE A 363 -4.12 -4.56 10.25
C ILE A 363 -4.10 -3.75 11.55
N THR A 364 -4.52 -2.49 11.52
CA THR A 364 -4.29 -1.57 12.65
C THR A 364 -5.54 -1.46 13.50
N CYS A 365 -5.46 -1.83 14.78
CA CYS A 365 -6.53 -1.64 15.75
C CYS A 365 -6.24 -0.41 16.61
N PHE A 366 -7.00 0.65 16.40
CA PHE A 366 -6.91 1.88 17.17
C PHE A 366 -7.70 1.75 18.47
N HIS A 367 -7.04 2.02 19.59
CA HIS A 367 -7.67 2.14 20.91
C HIS A 367 -7.83 3.62 21.22
N LEU A 368 -9.06 4.12 21.11
CA LEU A 368 -9.34 5.52 21.38
C LEU A 368 -9.29 5.78 22.87
N ARG A 369 -8.66 6.89 23.26
CA ARG A 369 -8.57 7.34 24.65
C ARG A 369 -9.04 8.77 24.80
N THR A 370 -9.73 9.05 25.90
CA THR A 370 -9.99 10.42 26.31
C THR A 370 -8.68 11.09 26.72
N GLU A 371 -8.53 12.37 26.41
CA GLU A 371 -7.49 13.19 27.03
C GLU A 371 -7.84 13.35 28.53
N GLU A 372 -6.90 13.01 29.41
CA GLU A 372 -7.03 13.32 30.84
C GLU A 372 -6.67 14.80 31.05
N ASN A 373 -7.57 15.55 31.70
CA ASN A 373 -7.37 16.97 32.02
C ASN A 373 -6.28 17.19 33.06
#